data_AF-A0A520A5B9-F1
#
_entry.id   AF-A0A520A5B9-F1
#
_cell.length_a   1.000
_cell.length_b   1.000
_cell.length_c   1.000
_cell.angle_alpha   90.00
_cell.angle_beta   90.00
_cell.angle_gamma   90.00
#
_symmetry.space_group_name_H-M   'P 1'
#
loop_
_entity.id
_entity.type
_entity.pdbx_description
1 polymer ?
#
loop_
_entity_poly.entity_id
_entity_poly.type
_entity_poly.pdbx_seq_one_letter_code
_entity_poly.pdbx_strand_id
1 'polypeptide(L)' 'MSNTLLVAGLGATEIIVILAIVLLLFGGKKIPELMRGLGKGVKEFKDGKDGLDGETPTTTTQKDQDKIV' A
#
# COMPACT_ATOMS: atom_id res chain seq x y z
N MET A 1 -27.17 -3.71 -26.68
CA MET A 1 -26.25 -2.56 -26.47
C MET A 1 -25.99 -2.43 -24.97
N SER A 2 -25.24 -3.36 -24.36
CA SER A 2 -25.08 -3.44 -22.90
C SER A 2 -23.64 -3.24 -22.42
N ASN A 3 -22.69 -3.08 -23.35
CA ASN A 3 -21.26 -3.23 -23.05
C ASN A 3 -20.48 -1.91 -23.03
N THR A 4 -21.12 -0.76 -23.31
CA THR A 4 -20.52 0.57 -23.09
C THR A 4 -20.50 0.95 -21.60
N LEU A 5 -21.31 0.28 -20.77
CA LEU A 5 -21.24 0.32 -19.30
C LEU A 5 -19.99 -0.36 -18.74
N LEU A 6 -19.25 -1.18 -19.51
CA LEU A 6 -18.14 -1.95 -18.95
C LEU A 6 -16.86 -1.15 -18.67
N VAL A 7 -16.74 0.10 -19.14
CA VAL A 7 -15.56 0.94 -18.86
C VAL A 7 -15.94 2.25 -18.17
N ALA A 8 -17.14 2.79 -18.43
CA ALA A 8 -17.70 3.94 -17.71
C ALA A 8 -18.58 3.56 -16.50
N GLY A 9 -18.90 2.28 -16.34
CA GLY A 9 -19.74 1.70 -15.30
C GLY A 9 -19.12 0.45 -14.70
N LEU A 10 -17.78 0.41 -14.56
CA LEU A 10 -17.13 -0.44 -13.55
C LEU A 10 -17.60 0.07 -12.19
N GLY A 11 -18.79 -0.36 -11.79
CA GLY A 11 -19.34 -0.05 -10.49
C GLY A 11 -18.42 -0.61 -9.42
N ALA A 12 -18.58 -0.10 -8.20
CA ALA A 12 -17.90 -0.67 -7.03
C ALA A 12 -18.09 -2.20 -6.94
N THR A 13 -19.20 -2.72 -7.49
CA THR A 13 -19.52 -4.14 -7.59
C THR A 13 -18.49 -4.95 -8.38
N GLU A 14 -18.13 -4.58 -9.61
CA GLU A 14 -17.13 -5.31 -10.40
C GLU A 14 -15.76 -5.30 -9.71
N ILE A 15 -15.36 -4.18 -9.14
CA ILE A 15 -14.10 -4.06 -8.38
C ILE A 15 -14.12 -5.00 -7.17
N ILE A 16 -15.24 -5.07 -6.44
CA ILE A 16 -15.42 -6.01 -5.32
C ILE A 16 -15.32 -7.46 -5.78
N VAL A 17 -15.92 -7.82 -6.91
CA VAL A 17 -15.86 -9.20 -7.45
C VAL A 17 -14.43 -9.56 -7.84
N ILE A 18 -13.70 -8.67 -8.51
CA ILE A 18 -12.29 -8.89 -8.88
C ILE A 18 -11.44 -9.02 -7.61
N LEU A 19 -11.61 -8.14 -6.62
CA LEU A 19 -10.93 -8.23 -5.34
C LEU A 19 -11.22 -9.56 -4.63
N ALA A 20 -12.47 -10.02 -4.66
CA ALA A 20 -12.85 -11.31 -4.07
C ALA A 20 -12.16 -12.49 -4.75
N ILE A 21 -12.05 -12.49 -6.09
CA ILE A 21 -11.33 -13.54 -6.83
C ILE A 21 -9.83 -13.49 -6.49
N VAL A 22 -9.22 -12.30 -6.48
CA VAL A 22 -7.80 -12.13 -6.11
C VAL A 22 -7.56 -12.61 -4.67
N LEU A 23 -8.47 -12.29 -3.74
CA LEU A 23 -8.41 -12.75 -2.36
C LEU A 23 -8.61 -14.27 -2.23
N LEU A 24 -9.39 -14.91 -3.11
CA LEU A 24 -9.53 -16.37 -3.14
C LEU A 24 -8.27 -17.05 -3.67
N LEU A 25 -7.64 -16.51 -4.71
CA LEU A 25 -6.44 -17.08 -5.31
C LEU A 25 -5.19 -16.90 -4.43
N PHE A 26 -4.99 -15.70 -3.91
CA PHE A 26 -3.81 -15.36 -3.11
C PHE A 26 -4.05 -15.51 -1.61
N GLY A 27 -5.31 -15.51 -1.15
CA GLY A 27 -5.65 -15.46 0.27
C GLY A 27 -5.57 -14.04 0.86
N GLY A 28 -6.39 -13.76 1.87
CA GLY A 28 -6.44 -12.45 2.53
C GLY A 28 -5.16 -12.02 3.25
N LYS A 29 -4.22 -12.95 3.49
CA LYS A 29 -2.94 -12.66 4.16
C LYS A 29 -1.81 -12.26 3.21
N LYS A 30 -1.84 -12.70 1.94
CA LYS A 30 -0.76 -12.45 0.98
C LYS A 30 -0.73 -11.02 0.48
N ILE A 31 -1.90 -10.41 0.27
CA ILE A 31 -1.98 -9.02 -0.21
C ILE A 31 -1.36 -8.03 0.81
N PRO A 32 -1.68 -8.06 2.12
CA PRO A 32 -1.01 -7.22 3.11
C PRO A 32 0.48 -7.53 3.29
N GLU A 33 0.87 -8.81 3.19
CA GLU A 33 2.27 -9.26 3.29
C GLU A 33 3.12 -8.65 2.15
N LEU A 34 2.61 -8.72 0.91
CA LEU A 34 3.24 -8.11 -0.26
C LEU A 34 3.29 -6.58 -0.15
N MET A 35 2.20 -5.93 0.26
CA MET A 35 2.18 -4.48 0.46
C MET A 35 3.19 -4.01 1.52
N ARG A 36 3.34 -4.75 2.62
CA ARG A 36 4.34 -4.44 3.67
C ARG A 36 5.77 -4.59 3.14
N GLY A 37 6.05 -5.62 2.35
CA GLY A 37 7.34 -5.80 1.69
C GLY A 37 7.64 -4.68 0.71
N LEU A 38 6.68 -4.38 -0.18
CA LEU A 38 6.79 -3.32 -1.17
C LEU A 38 6.95 -1.94 -0.51
N GLY A 39 6.18 -1.66 0.54
CA GLY A 39 6.24 -0.39 1.26
C GLY A 39 7.59 -0.15 1.95
N LYS A 40 8.19 -1.20 2.52
CA LYS A 40 9.56 -1.13 3.06
C LYS A 40 10.58 -0.87 1.96
N GLY A 41 10.50 -1.60 0.84
CA GLY A 41 11.40 -1.40 -0.30
C GLY A 41 11.28 0.00 -0.92
N VAL A 42 10.06 0.51 -1.07
CA VAL A 42 9.82 1.89 -1.55
C VAL A 42 10.35 2.91 -0.56
N LYS A 43 10.19 2.69 0.76
CA LYS A 43 10.75 3.57 1.80
C LYS A 43 12.27 3.61 1.74
N GLU A 44 12.93 2.45 1.71
CA GLU A 44 14.39 2.34 1.62
C GLU A 44 14.92 2.92 0.30
N PHE A 45 14.21 2.72 -0.82
CA PHE A 45 14.54 3.33 -2.10
C PHE A 45 14.43 4.86 -2.04
N LYS A 46 13.39 5.39 -1.39
CA LYS A 46 13.21 6.83 -1.21
C LYS A 46 14.28 7.42 -0.28
N ASP A 47 14.54 6.77 0.85
CA ASP A 47 15.56 7.18 1.82
C ASP A 47 16.97 7.17 1.20
N GLY A 48 17.28 6.17 0.38
CA GLY A 48 18.55 6.08 -0.36
C GLY A 48 18.66 7.13 -1.48
N LYS A 49 17.55 7.47 -2.14
CA LYS A 49 17.50 8.54 -3.13
C LYS A 49 17.63 9.92 -2.48
N ASP A 50 16.92 10.16 -1.38
CA ASP A 50 16.92 11.43 -0.65
C ASP A 50 18.24 11.64 0.12
N GLY A 51 18.91 10.56 0.55
CA GLY A 51 20.24 10.61 1.17
C GLY A 51 21.38 11.04 0.24
N LEU A 52 21.16 11.05 -1.09
CA LEU A 52 22.08 11.63 -2.08
C LEU A 52 21.91 13.15 -2.20
N ASP A 53 20.74 13.66 -1.82
CA ASP A 53 20.35 15.07 -1.96
C ASP A 53 20.26 15.72 -0.57
N GLY A 54 21.38 15.75 0.18
CA GLY A 54 21.62 16.65 1.31
C GLY A 54 20.48 16.87 2.33
N GLU A 55 20.58 16.16 3.46
CA GLU A 55 20.07 16.61 4.77
C GLU A 55 18.54 16.67 4.93
N THR A 56 17.89 15.61 5.43
CA THR A 56 16.68 15.73 6.26
C THR A 56 16.47 14.50 7.18
N PRO A 57 16.37 14.67 8.51
CA PRO A 57 15.93 13.62 9.42
C PRO A 57 14.40 13.49 9.31
N THR A 58 13.91 12.66 8.40
CA THR A 58 12.45 12.44 8.32
C THR A 58 12.01 11.41 9.35
N THR A 59 11.75 11.91 10.56
CA THR A 59 10.90 11.34 11.60
C THR A 59 9.69 10.63 11.02
N THR A 60 9.39 9.41 11.47
CA THR A 60 8.02 8.96 11.84
C THR A 60 8.07 7.67 12.69
N THR A 61 7.60 7.83 13.94
CA THR A 61 7.21 6.82 14.96
C THR A 61 8.30 6.24 15.87
N GLN A 62 8.88 7.08 16.74
CA GLN A 62 9.10 6.68 18.13
C GLN A 62 7.84 7.04 18.90
N LYS A 63 7.07 6.01 19.30
CA LYS A 63 6.02 6.11 20.31
C LYS A 63 6.59 5.54 21.61
N ASP A 64 7.60 6.21 22.14
CA ASP A 64 8.04 6.04 23.52
C ASP A 64 8.05 7.43 24.15
N GLN A 65 6.84 7.91 24.45
CA GLN A 65 6.69 8.75 25.64
C GLN A 65 6.74 7.80 26.83
N ASP A 66 7.94 7.36 27.16
CA ASP A 66 8.29 7.07 28.53
C ASP A 66 8.32 8.45 29.22
N LYS A 67 7.15 8.88 29.70
CA LYS A 67 7.06 9.97 30.67
C LYS A 67 7.72 9.45 31.94
N ILE A 68 9.02 9.69 32.03
CA ILE A 68 9.75 9.80 33.29
C ILE A 68 9.08 10.92 34.10
N VAL A 69 9.14 10.75 35.43
CA VAL A 69 8.98 11.74 36.52
C VAL A 69 7.58 12.17 36.96
#